data_AF-A0A4Y2U3Z1-F1
#
_entry.id   AF-A0A4Y2U3Z1-F1
#
_cell.length_a   1.000
_cell.length_b   1.000
_cell.length_c   1.000
_cell.angle_alpha   90.00
_cell.angle_beta   90.00
_cell.angle_gamma   90.00
#
_symmetry.space_group_name_H-M   'P 1'
#
loop_
_entity.id
_entity.type
_entity.pdbx_description
1 polymer ?
#
loop_
_entity_poly.entity_id
_entity_poly.type
_entity_poly.pdbx_seq_one_letter_code
_entity_poly.pdbx_strand_id
1 'polypeptide(L)'
;MYDSIKMEFLRNVKVHGFPGNVYEAALLAQALQELKITFAGLTDFILKQQQADGSFGDILSTYLVLPILAGRNLAQMNHYCGQRSTPGTNKFSI
;
A
#
# COMPACT_ATOMS: atom_id res chain seq x y z
N MET A 1 -17.46 -7.46 -17.52
CA MET A 1 -16.35 -6.56 -17.94
C MET A 1 -15.35 -6.30 -16.81
N TYR A 2 -15.79 -5.95 -15.59
CA TYR A 2 -14.88 -5.79 -14.45
C TYR A 2 -14.15 -7.10 -14.07
N ASP A 3 -14.87 -8.22 -14.03
CA ASP A 3 -14.29 -9.52 -13.67
C ASP A 3 -13.27 -10.03 -14.68
N SER A 4 -13.47 -9.78 -15.98
CA SER A 4 -12.51 -10.18 -17.01
C SER A 4 -11.18 -9.46 -16.86
N ILE A 5 -11.20 -8.16 -16.55
CA ILE A 5 -10.00 -7.35 -16.30
C ILE A 5 -9.29 -7.82 -15.03
N LYS A 6 -10.04 -8.08 -13.95
CA LYS A 6 -9.48 -8.62 -12.70
C LYS A 6 -8.79 -9.97 -12.94
N MET A 7 -9.43 -10.88 -13.67
CA MET A 7 -8.88 -12.21 -13.95
C MET A 7 -7.63 -12.15 -14.83
N GLU A 8 -7.62 -11.26 -15.83
CA GLU A 8 -6.46 -11.03 -16.67
C GLU A 8 -5.28 -10.45 -15.87
N PHE A 9 -5.54 -9.45 -15.03
CA PHE A 9 -4.53 -8.89 -14.12
C PHE A 9 -3.91 -9.97 -13.23
N LEU A 10 -4.73 -10.78 -12.57
CA LEU A 10 -4.25 -11.85 -11.69
C LEU A 10 -3.50 -12.95 -12.44
N ARG A 11 -3.90 -13.24 -13.68
CA ARG A 11 -3.16 -14.16 -14.55
C ARG A 11 -1.77 -13.60 -14.86
N ASN A 12 -1.66 -12.32 -15.20
CA ASN A 12 -0.39 -11.68 -15.49
C ASN A 12 0.53 -11.67 -14.25
N VAL A 13 0.00 -11.36 -13.07
CA VAL A 13 0.77 -11.44 -11.81
C VAL A 13 1.33 -12.85 -11.58
N LYS A 14 0.53 -13.90 -11.79
CA LYS A 14 1.00 -15.29 -11.63
C LYS A 14 2.07 -15.67 -12.65
N VAL A 15 1.98 -15.17 -13.88
CA VAL A 15 2.93 -15.48 -14.96
C VAL A 15 4.27 -14.76 -14.76
N HIS A 16 4.23 -13.48 -14.38
CA HIS A 16 5.43 -12.66 -14.22
C HIS A 16 6.10 -12.80 -12.85
N GLY A 17 5.37 -13.22 -11.81
CA GLY A 17 5.92 -13.41 -10.47
C GLY A 17 6.17 -12.08 -9.74
N PHE A 18 7.26 -12.00 -8.98
CA PHE A 18 7.61 -10.78 -8.25
C PHE A 18 8.11 -9.68 -9.20
N PRO A 19 7.75 -8.42 -8.94
CA PRO A 19 8.26 -7.30 -9.74
C PRO A 19 9.77 -7.08 -9.59
N GLY A 20 10.35 -6.33 -10.55
CA GLY A 20 11.80 -6.16 -10.63
C GLY A 20 12.37 -5.14 -9.65
N ASN A 21 11.54 -4.28 -9.05
CA ASN A 21 11.96 -3.20 -8.16
C ASN A 21 10.89 -2.87 -7.10
N VAL A 22 11.29 -2.09 -6.10
CA VAL A 22 10.42 -1.66 -4.99
C VAL A 22 9.20 -0.86 -5.43
N TYR A 23 9.30 -0.04 -6.49
CA TYR A 23 8.20 0.81 -6.96
C TYR A 23 7.06 -0.06 -7.52
N GLU A 24 7.39 -1.00 -8.40
CA GLU A 24 6.42 -1.93 -8.97
C GLU A 24 5.86 -2.88 -7.89
N ALA A 25 6.70 -3.36 -6.99
CA ALA A 25 6.26 -4.19 -5.87
C ALA A 25 5.27 -3.46 -4.96
N ALA A 26 5.54 -2.19 -4.67
CA ALA A 26 4.65 -1.36 -3.87
C ALA A 26 3.29 -1.17 -4.55
N LEU A 27 3.27 -0.82 -5.84
CA LEU A 27 2.03 -0.66 -6.60
C LEU A 27 1.26 -1.99 -6.71
N LEU A 28 1.94 -3.09 -6.96
CA LEU A 28 1.33 -4.42 -7.01
C LEU A 28 0.69 -4.78 -5.66
N ALA A 29 1.39 -4.57 -4.55
CA ALA A 29 0.89 -4.87 -3.22
C ALA A 29 -0.38 -4.05 -2.89
N GLN A 30 -0.37 -2.75 -3.21
CA GLN A 30 -1.54 -1.89 -3.03
C GLN A 30 -2.73 -2.33 -3.88
N ALA A 31 -2.51 -2.69 -5.15
CA ALA A 31 -3.56 -3.19 -6.04
C ALA A 31 -4.15 -4.51 -5.53
N LEU A 32 -3.30 -5.45 -5.09
CA LEU A 32 -3.74 -6.73 -4.54
C LEU A 32 -4.50 -6.56 -3.22
N GLN A 33 -4.11 -5.59 -2.39
CA GLN A 33 -4.82 -5.25 -1.17
C GLN A 33 -6.23 -4.74 -1.45
N GLU A 34 -6.40 -3.89 -2.47
CA GLU A 34 -7.73 -3.42 -2.91
C GLU A 34 -8.60 -4.60 -3.38
N LEU A 35 -8.00 -5.56 -4.07
CA LEU A 35 -8.66 -6.79 -4.51
C LEU A 35 -8.85 -7.83 -3.39
N LYS A 36 -8.32 -7.56 -2.18
CA LYS A 36 -8.29 -8.48 -1.02
C LYS A 36 -7.63 -9.82 -1.34
N ILE A 37 -6.55 -9.79 -2.12
CA ILE A 37 -5.78 -10.96 -2.55
C ILE A 37 -4.41 -10.92 -1.89
N THR A 38 -3.98 -12.07 -1.36
CA THR A 38 -2.65 -12.21 -0.77
C THR A 38 -1.69 -12.77 -1.81
N PHE A 39 -0.51 -12.15 -1.93
CA PHE A 39 0.61 -12.71 -2.68
C PHE A 39 1.76 -12.96 -1.70
N ALA A 40 1.90 -14.22 -1.28
CA ALA A 40 2.85 -14.62 -0.26
C ALA A 40 4.28 -14.18 -0.61
N GLY A 41 4.99 -13.60 0.35
CA GLY A 41 6.36 -13.09 0.20
C GLY A 41 6.49 -11.72 -0.46
N LEU A 42 5.42 -11.11 -0.99
CA LEU A 42 5.50 -9.77 -1.60
C LEU A 42 5.87 -8.69 -0.57
N THR A 43 5.26 -8.74 0.62
CA THR A 43 5.61 -7.81 1.71
C THR A 43 7.05 -8.02 2.18
N ASP A 44 7.49 -9.27 2.31
CA ASP A 44 8.88 -9.58 2.70
C ASP A 44 9.88 -9.09 1.64
N PHE A 45 9.54 -9.21 0.36
CA PHE A 45 10.33 -8.66 -0.75
C PHE A 45 10.45 -7.14 -0.68
N ILE A 46 9.37 -6.44 -0.32
CA ILE A 46 9.40 -4.99 -0.10
C ILE A 46 10.29 -4.66 1.11
N LEU A 47 10.08 -5.33 2.25
CA LEU A 47 10.84 -5.07 3.48
C LEU A 47 12.34 -5.30 3.33
N LYS A 48 12.76 -6.29 2.53
CA LYS A 48 14.18 -6.53 2.22
C LYS A 48 14.87 -5.41 1.45
N GLN A 49 14.11 -4.50 0.84
CA GLN A 49 14.63 -3.33 0.14
C GLN A 49 14.73 -2.10 1.04
N GLN A 50 14.30 -2.21 2.30
CA GLN A 50 14.46 -1.13 3.27
C GLN A 50 15.94 -0.91 3.58
N GLN A 51 16.38 0.34 3.49
CA GLN A 51 17.73 0.76 3.84
C GLN A 51 17.89 0.90 5.35
N ALA A 52 19.13 1.03 5.81
CA ALA A 52 19.45 1.18 7.24
C ALA A 52 18.84 2.43 7.88
N ASP A 53 18.58 3.48 7.07
CA ASP A 53 17.91 4.71 7.52
C ASP A 53 16.38 4.58 7.56
N GLY A 54 15.84 3.41 7.19
CA GLY A 54 14.41 3.12 7.13
C GLY A 54 13.73 3.53 5.83
N SER A 55 14.44 4.20 4.91
CA SER A 55 13.92 4.55 3.58
C SER A 55 13.89 3.34 2.64
N PHE A 56 13.27 3.50 1.49
CA PHE A 56 13.26 2.49 0.42
C PHE A 56 14.08 2.90 -0.82
N GLY A 57 15.02 3.85 -0.64
CA GLY A 57 15.89 4.35 -1.71
C GLY A 57 15.71 5.83 -1.98
N ASP A 58 14.48 6.24 -2.22
CA ASP A 58 14.15 7.64 -2.48
C ASP A 58 12.78 8.00 -1.87
N ILE A 59 12.38 9.26 -2.05
CA ILE A 59 11.10 9.75 -1.52
C ILE A 59 9.90 9.06 -2.17
N LEU A 60 9.98 8.69 -3.46
CA LEU A 60 8.85 8.11 -4.18
C LEU A 60 8.61 6.66 -3.77
N SER A 61 9.64 5.84 -3.75
CA SER A 61 9.60 4.46 -3.25
C SER A 61 9.11 4.43 -1.80
N THR A 62 9.65 5.30 -0.94
CA THR A 62 9.20 5.43 0.44
C THR A 62 7.72 5.82 0.53
N TYR A 63 7.29 6.81 -0.25
CA TYR A 63 5.89 7.24 -0.33
C TYR A 63 4.94 6.12 -0.77
N LEU A 64 5.35 5.29 -1.74
CA LEU A 64 4.54 4.17 -2.23
C LEU A 64 4.48 3.00 -1.23
N VAL A 65 5.52 2.80 -0.44
CA VAL A 65 5.59 1.69 0.52
C VAL A 65 4.85 1.99 1.82
N LEU A 66 4.90 3.22 2.32
CA LEU A 66 4.31 3.59 3.61
C LEU A 66 2.83 3.18 3.79
N PRO A 67 1.92 3.39 2.81
CA PRO A 67 0.54 2.93 2.93
C PRO A 67 0.45 1.42 3.17
N ILE A 68 1.25 0.62 2.46
CA ILE A 68 1.22 -0.85 2.55
C ILE A 68 1.59 -1.28 3.97
N LEU A 69 2.63 -0.67 4.54
CA LEU A 69 3.06 -0.95 5.92
C LEU A 69 2.00 -0.53 6.94
N ALA A 70 1.20 0.50 6.64
CA ALA A 70 0.06 0.91 7.44
C ALA A 70 -1.19 0.05 7.21
N GLY A 71 -1.12 -1.00 6.38
CA GLY A 71 -2.28 -1.80 6.02
C GLY A 71 -3.30 -1.03 5.18
N ARG A 72 -2.83 -0.11 4.33
CA ARG A 72 -3.63 0.78 3.46
C ARG A 72 -3.11 0.83 2.03
N ASN A 73 -3.93 1.36 1.13
CA ASN A 73 -3.55 1.67 -0.25
C ASN A 73 -3.89 3.12 -0.62
N LEU A 74 -3.36 3.61 -1.74
CA LEU A 74 -3.61 4.97 -2.22
C LEU A 74 -5.09 5.23 -2.54
N ALA A 75 -5.85 4.23 -2.97
CA ALA A 75 -7.29 4.39 -3.24
C ALA A 75 -8.08 4.75 -1.97
N GLN A 76 -7.57 4.37 -0.80
CA GLN A 76 -8.19 4.67 0.49
C GLN A 76 -7.84 6.06 1.05
N MET A 77 -6.91 6.81 0.43
CA MET A 77 -6.46 8.11 0.95
C MET A 77 -7.60 9.12 1.10
N ASN A 78 -8.59 9.10 0.21
CA ASN A 78 -9.68 10.09 0.23
C ASN A 78 -10.65 9.90 1.42
N HIS A 79 -10.64 8.72 2.07
CA HIS A 79 -11.60 8.44 3.14
C HIS A 79 -11.29 9.15 4.47
N TYR A 80 -10.11 9.76 4.63
CA TYR A 80 -9.62 10.20 5.95
C TYR A 80 -9.39 11.70 6.09
N CYS A 81 -9.63 12.51 5.06
CA CYS A 81 -9.45 13.97 5.11
C CYS A 81 -10.45 14.72 6.03
N GLY A 82 -11.26 14.03 6.84
CA GLY A 82 -12.25 14.63 7.74
C GLY A 82 -12.40 13.98 9.12
N GLN A 83 -11.56 13.02 9.52
CA GLN A 83 -11.74 12.31 10.81
C GLN A 83 -11.08 13.01 12.01
N ARG A 84 -11.07 14.34 12.04
CA ARG A 84 -10.76 15.12 13.25
C ARG A 84 -11.95 15.99 13.66
N SER A 85 -13.06 15.33 13.98
CA SER A 85 -14.24 15.95 14.59
C SER A 85 -14.81 15.05 15.66
N THR A 86 -14.08 14.86 16.76
CA THR A 86 -14.73 14.55 18.04
C THR A 86 -14.92 15.87 18.78
N PRO A 87 -16.16 16.31 19.07
CA PRO A 87 -16.38 17.39 20.03
C PRO A 87 -16.06 16.84 21.43
N GLY A 88 -14.77 16.78 21.75
CA GLY A 88 -14.33 16.66 23.12
C GLY A 88 -14.58 18.00 23.80
N THR A 89 -15.51 18.02 24.74
CA THR A 89 -15.84 19.15 25.60
C THR A 89 -14.56 19.84 26.09
N ASN A 90 -14.38 21.12 25.73
CA ASN A 90 -13.43 22.00 26.39
C ASN A 90 -13.74 22.03 27.89
N LYS A 91 -12.89 21.40 28.69
CA LYS A 91 -12.68 21.73 30.10
C LYS A 91 -11.19 21.83 30.36
N PHE A 92 -10.60 22.91 29.89
CA PHE A 92 -9.42 23.49 30.51
C PHE A 92 -9.74 24.95 30.83
N SER A 93 -10.24 25.15 32.05
CA SER A 93 -10.12 26.42 32.75
C SER A 93 -8.77 26.37 33.48
N ILE A 94 -7.90 27.32 33.16
CA ILE A 94 -6.97 27.91 34.12
C ILE A 94 -7.38 29.37 34.23
#